data_AF-A0A7C5TCU7-F1
#
_entry.id   AF-A0A7C5TCU7-F1
#
_cell.length_a   1.000
_cell.length_b   1.000
_cell.length_c   1.000
_cell.angle_alpha   90.00
_cell.angle_beta   90.00
_cell.angle_gamma   90.00
#
_symmetry.space_group_name_H-M   'P 1'
#
loop_
_entity.id
_entity.type
_entity.pdbx_description
1 polymer ?
#
loop_
_entity_poly.entity_id
_entity_poly.type
_entity_poly.pdbx_seq_one_letter_code
_entity_poly.pdbx_strand_id
1 'polypeptide(L)'
;YVGVAETKGEPILTQPVSVNVSGKKVLVVDEVADTGKSLQLIRDHLKAKGASEVRIATIYLKPWSIVKPDYYAKKTNRWVVFPWEVKETVRKIVQKCREQGEPVGPKIEKLVEAGLSRKLVERFLKETLEEEPC
;
A
#
# COMPACT_ATOMS: atom_id res chain seq x y z
N TYR A 1 -5.05 -3.55 -6.42
CA TYR A 1 -3.90 -4.15 -5.72
C TYR A 1 -3.59 -5.49 -6.39
N VAL A 2 -2.32 -5.85 -6.65
CA VAL A 2 -1.98 -7.02 -7.52
C VAL A 2 -1.45 -8.24 -6.75
N GLY A 3 -0.72 -8.07 -5.66
CA GLY A 3 -0.30 -9.21 -4.84
C GLY A 3 0.30 -8.78 -3.49
N VAL A 4 0.68 -9.74 -2.67
CA VAL A 4 1.55 -9.52 -1.49
C VAL A 4 2.98 -9.64 -2.00
N ALA A 5 3.77 -8.57 -1.82
CA ALA A 5 5.11 -8.40 -2.40
C ALA A 5 5.19 -8.26 -3.93
N GLU A 6 4.08 -7.93 -4.61
CA GLU A 6 4.07 -7.61 -6.05
C GLU A 6 3.60 -6.19 -6.30
N THR A 7 4.47 -5.40 -6.93
CA THR A 7 4.15 -4.04 -7.38
C THR A 7 3.67 -4.12 -8.84
N LYS A 8 2.57 -3.42 -9.17
CA LYS A 8 2.22 -3.12 -10.57
C LYS A 8 3.40 -2.42 -11.25
N GLY A 9 3.44 -2.42 -12.59
CA GLY A 9 4.41 -1.67 -13.39
C GLY A 9 4.38 -0.15 -13.14
N GLU A 10 4.56 0.67 -14.19
CA GLU A 10 4.54 2.13 -14.02
C GLU A 10 3.18 2.62 -13.45
N PRO A 11 3.18 3.53 -12.47
CA PRO A 11 1.94 4.08 -11.90
C PRO A 11 1.17 4.87 -12.95
N ILE A 12 -0.16 4.81 -12.89
CA ILE A 12 -1.05 5.51 -13.81
C ILE A 12 -1.92 6.46 -13.01
N LEU A 13 -1.93 7.73 -13.39
CA LEU A 13 -2.82 8.74 -12.82
C LEU A 13 -4.19 8.63 -13.49
N THR A 14 -5.13 7.94 -12.85
CA THR A 14 -6.48 7.73 -13.40
C THR A 14 -7.36 8.97 -13.26
N GLN A 15 -7.11 9.79 -12.25
CA GLN A 15 -7.85 11.03 -11.99
C GLN A 15 -6.87 12.16 -11.68
N PRO A 16 -6.78 13.19 -12.53
CA PRO A 16 -5.96 14.35 -12.22
C PRO A 16 -6.61 15.18 -11.11
N VAL A 17 -5.78 15.88 -10.34
CA VAL A 17 -6.23 16.84 -9.32
C VAL A 17 -7.25 17.81 -9.92
N SER A 18 -8.46 17.84 -9.35
CA SER A 18 -9.59 18.64 -9.82
C SER A 18 -9.49 20.12 -9.41
N VAL A 19 -8.69 20.43 -8.39
CA VAL A 19 -8.50 21.79 -7.89
C VAL A 19 -7.32 22.49 -8.55
N ASN A 20 -7.41 23.81 -8.73
CA ASN A 20 -6.28 24.62 -9.15
C ASN A 20 -5.24 24.71 -8.02
N VAL A 21 -4.02 24.26 -8.32
CA VAL A 21 -2.86 24.25 -7.41
C VAL A 21 -1.82 25.32 -7.74
N SER A 22 -2.03 26.11 -8.78
CA SER A 22 -1.09 27.15 -9.21
C SER A 22 -0.79 28.14 -8.09
N GLY A 23 0.51 28.38 -7.82
CA GLY A 23 0.99 29.25 -6.75
C GLY A 23 0.84 28.69 -5.33
N LYS A 24 0.23 27.51 -5.15
CA LYS A 24 -0.02 26.93 -3.82
C LYS A 24 1.10 26.02 -3.34
N LYS A 25 1.24 25.96 -2.02
CA LYS A 25 2.04 24.94 -1.34
C LYS A 25 1.18 23.70 -1.11
N VAL A 26 1.63 22.55 -1.59
CA VAL A 26 0.89 21.29 -1.58
C VAL A 26 1.64 20.27 -0.73
N LEU A 27 0.92 19.61 0.18
CA LEU A 27 1.40 18.45 0.92
C LEU A 27 0.71 17.20 0.38
N VAL A 28 1.49 16.30 -0.21
CA VAL A 28 1.05 14.96 -0.61
C VAL A 28 1.20 14.04 0.59
N VAL A 29 0.13 13.33 0.94
CA VAL A 29 0.13 12.38 2.06
C VAL A 29 -0.15 10.98 1.52
N ASP A 30 0.69 10.02 1.90
CA ASP A 30 0.53 8.61 1.56
C ASP A 30 0.91 7.73 2.76
N GLU A 31 0.51 6.47 2.78
CA GLU A 31 0.78 5.56 3.89
C GLU A 31 2.23 5.03 3.86
N VAL A 32 2.75 4.72 2.67
CA VAL A 32 4.10 4.15 2.50
C VAL A 32 4.80 4.64 1.22
N ALA A 33 6.04 5.09 1.36
CA ALA A 33 6.96 5.25 0.23
C ALA A 33 7.69 3.93 -0.03
N ASP A 34 7.10 3.07 -0.89
CA ASP A 34 7.66 1.77 -1.27
C ASP A 34 8.72 1.89 -2.38
N THR A 35 8.33 1.70 -3.65
CA THR A 35 9.23 1.98 -4.79
C THR A 35 9.44 3.49 -5.00
N GLY A 36 8.48 4.31 -4.54
CA GLY A 36 8.48 5.76 -4.71
C GLY A 36 7.97 6.25 -6.07
N LYS A 37 7.67 5.35 -7.03
CA LYS A 37 7.21 5.73 -8.37
C LYS A 37 5.91 6.53 -8.36
N SER A 38 4.92 6.11 -7.56
CA SER A 38 3.64 6.83 -7.44
C SER A 38 3.82 8.25 -6.91
N LEU A 39 4.69 8.40 -5.90
CA LEU A 39 5.01 9.70 -5.30
C LEU A 39 5.74 10.61 -6.28
N GLN A 40 6.64 10.04 -7.11
CA GLN A 40 7.30 10.78 -8.18
C GLN A 40 6.28 11.30 -9.20
N LEU A 41 5.41 10.42 -9.70
CA LEU A 41 4.38 10.77 -10.67
C LEU A 41 3.48 11.91 -10.17
N ILE A 42 3.00 11.81 -8.92
CA ILE A 42 2.14 12.83 -8.31
C ILE A 42 2.87 14.16 -8.13
N ARG A 43 4.13 14.12 -7.65
CA ARG A 43 4.94 15.33 -7.48
C ARG A 43 5.16 16.05 -8.80
N ASP A 44 5.48 15.30 -9.84
CA ASP A 44 5.78 15.86 -11.16
C ASP A 44 4.50 16.44 -11.80
N HIS A 45 3.36 15.74 -11.63
CA HIS A 45 2.05 16.23 -12.05
C HIS A 45 1.64 17.53 -11.34
N LEU A 46 1.85 17.63 -10.03
CA LEU A 46 1.52 18.83 -9.25
C LEU A 46 2.41 20.03 -9.62
N LYS A 47 3.72 19.78 -9.84
CA LYS A 47 4.64 20.81 -10.33
C LYS A 47 4.26 21.31 -11.72
N ALA A 48 3.90 20.40 -12.63
CA ALA A 48 3.43 20.76 -13.97
C ALA A 48 2.14 21.61 -13.94
N LYS A 49 1.30 21.45 -12.91
CA LYS A 49 0.12 22.28 -12.66
C LYS A 49 0.41 23.63 -11.96
N GLY A 50 1.67 23.99 -11.76
CA GLY A 50 2.09 25.29 -11.24
C GLY A 50 2.14 25.40 -9.72
N ALA A 51 2.12 24.29 -8.98
CA ALA A 51 2.32 24.33 -7.52
C ALA A 51 3.64 25.03 -7.18
N SER A 52 3.62 25.98 -6.25
CA SER A 52 4.81 26.73 -5.83
C SER A 52 5.73 25.89 -4.95
N GLU A 53 5.18 24.93 -4.24
CA GLU A 53 5.91 23.98 -3.40
C GLU A 53 5.16 22.65 -3.34
N VAL A 54 5.87 21.53 -3.43
CA VAL A 54 5.29 20.18 -3.27
C VAL A 54 6.15 19.41 -2.27
N ARG A 55 5.59 19.14 -1.09
CA ARG A 55 6.19 18.27 -0.07
C ARG A 55 5.43 16.96 0.03
N ILE A 56 6.10 15.92 0.50
CA ILE A 56 5.54 14.58 0.67
C ILE A 56 5.69 14.16 2.14
N ALA A 57 4.59 13.69 2.73
CA ALA A 57 4.55 13.06 4.04
C ALA A 57 4.08 11.61 3.93
N THR A 58 4.79 10.71 4.61
CA THR A 58 4.40 9.30 4.70
C THR A 58 4.49 8.76 6.12
N ILE A 59 3.82 7.64 6.41
CA ILE A 59 4.03 6.96 7.70
C ILE A 59 5.34 6.16 7.61
N TYR A 60 5.50 5.35 6.55
CA TYR A 60 6.65 4.48 6.38
C TYR A 60 7.48 4.79 5.13
N LEU A 61 8.80 4.73 5.26
CA LEU A 61 9.76 4.80 4.15
C LEU A 61 10.50 3.48 3.98
N LYS A 62 10.50 2.92 2.76
CA LYS A 62 11.37 1.79 2.41
C LYS A 62 12.77 2.25 2.00
N PRO A 63 13.84 1.48 2.31
CA PRO A 63 15.20 1.84 1.93
C PRO A 63 15.45 1.99 0.43
N TRP A 64 14.67 1.29 -0.40
CA TRP A 64 14.79 1.26 -1.87
C TRP A 64 13.88 2.26 -2.59
N SER A 65 13.15 3.11 -1.87
CA SER A 65 12.31 4.13 -2.49
C SER A 65 13.16 5.13 -3.27
N ILE A 66 12.82 5.37 -4.54
CA ILE A 66 13.47 6.38 -5.38
C ILE A 66 13.12 7.81 -4.95
N VAL A 67 12.03 7.95 -4.20
CA VAL A 67 11.61 9.23 -3.60
C VAL A 67 11.76 9.13 -2.09
N LYS A 68 12.57 10.01 -1.51
CA LYS A 68 12.59 10.24 -0.07
C LYS A 68 11.55 11.31 0.30
N PRO A 69 10.52 10.99 1.08
CA PRO A 69 9.56 11.96 1.60
C PRO A 69 10.24 13.03 2.45
N ASP A 70 9.72 14.26 2.39
CA ASP A 70 10.13 15.35 3.27
C ASP A 70 9.84 15.05 4.75
N TYR A 71 8.75 14.32 4.99
CA TYR A 71 8.34 13.85 6.31
C TYR A 71 8.05 12.35 6.28
N TYR A 72 8.62 11.62 7.23
CA TYR A 72 8.25 10.23 7.46
C TYR A 72 8.36 9.85 8.94
N ALA A 73 7.44 9.01 9.42
CA ALA A 73 7.46 8.60 10.83
C ALA A 73 8.51 7.53 11.11
N LYS A 74 8.68 6.55 10.20
CA LYS A 74 9.62 5.45 10.40
C LYS A 74 10.17 4.86 9.11
N LYS A 75 11.46 4.54 9.08
CA LYS A 75 12.08 3.74 8.00
C LYS A 75 11.97 2.25 8.34
N THR A 76 11.58 1.41 7.38
CA THR A 76 11.47 -0.05 7.56
C THR A 76 11.67 -0.80 6.25
N ASN A 77 12.34 -1.95 6.28
CA ASN A 77 12.41 -2.88 5.14
C ASN A 77 11.36 -4.01 5.23
N ARG A 78 10.57 -4.05 6.31
CA ARG A 78 9.57 -5.11 6.53
C ARG A 78 8.30 -4.80 5.76
N TRP A 79 7.55 -5.83 5.37
CA TRP A 79 6.18 -5.66 4.90
C TRP A 79 5.34 -5.00 6.00
N VAL A 80 4.45 -4.09 5.60
CA VAL A 80 3.54 -3.38 6.52
C VAL A 80 2.13 -3.79 6.13
N VAL A 81 1.33 -4.21 7.11
CA VAL A 81 -0.10 -4.45 6.93
C VAL A 81 -0.83 -3.36 7.70
N PHE A 82 -1.53 -2.48 6.99
CA PHE A 82 -2.32 -1.44 7.64
C PHE A 82 -3.67 -1.98 8.13
N PRO A 83 -4.28 -1.36 9.16
CA PRO A 83 -5.56 -1.81 9.71
C PRO A 83 -6.70 -1.90 8.67
N TRP A 84 -6.68 -1.05 7.64
CA TRP A 84 -7.67 -1.04 6.55
C TRP A 84 -7.39 -2.08 5.45
N GLU A 85 -6.22 -2.71 5.43
CA GLU A 85 -5.82 -3.67 4.38
C GLU A 85 -5.83 -5.13 4.86
N VAL A 86 -6.27 -5.40 6.08
CA VAL A 86 -6.21 -6.75 6.67
C VAL A 86 -7.00 -7.77 5.84
N LYS A 87 -8.23 -7.44 5.44
CA LYS A 87 -9.07 -8.33 4.61
C LYS A 87 -8.39 -8.65 3.27
N GLU A 88 -7.88 -7.63 2.60
CA GLU A 88 -7.19 -7.78 1.31
C GLU A 88 -5.90 -8.60 1.45
N THR A 89 -5.17 -8.42 2.54
CA THR A 89 -3.97 -9.21 2.85
C THR A 89 -4.32 -10.69 3.03
N VAL A 90 -5.36 -10.99 3.81
CA VAL A 90 -5.84 -12.38 4.00
C VAL A 90 -6.30 -12.98 2.68
N ARG A 91 -7.10 -12.24 1.89
CA ARG A 91 -7.59 -12.67 0.58
C ARG A 91 -6.46 -13.09 -0.35
N LYS A 92 -5.43 -12.25 -0.50
CA LYS A 92 -4.28 -12.55 -1.35
C LYS A 92 -3.44 -13.72 -0.84
N ILE A 93 -3.30 -13.88 0.47
CA ILE A 93 -2.60 -15.03 1.05
C ILE A 93 -3.34 -16.32 0.72
N VAL A 94 -4.67 -16.34 0.88
CA VAL A 94 -5.51 -17.50 0.53
C VAL A 94 -5.38 -17.81 -0.96
N GLN A 95 -5.50 -16.81 -1.82
CA GLN A 95 -5.35 -16.97 -3.27
C GLN A 95 -3.99 -17.57 -3.64
N LYS A 96 -2.89 -17.01 -3.12
CA LYS A 96 -1.54 -17.49 -3.39
C LYS A 96 -1.32 -18.92 -2.89
N CYS A 97 -1.91 -19.30 -1.75
CA CYS A 97 -1.86 -20.67 -1.27
C CYS A 97 -2.62 -21.64 -2.20
N ARG A 98 -3.80 -21.25 -2.71
CA ARG A 98 -4.56 -22.03 -3.67
C ARG A 98 -3.77 -22.25 -4.97
N GLU A 99 -3.15 -21.20 -5.49
CA GLU A 99 -2.31 -21.26 -6.69
C GLU A 99 -1.07 -22.15 -6.52
N GLN A 100 -0.50 -22.19 -5.31
CA GLN A 100 0.70 -22.95 -5.00
C GLN A 100 0.42 -24.36 -4.42
N GLY A 101 -0.85 -24.72 -4.19
CA GLY A 101 -1.21 -25.97 -3.50
C GLY A 101 -0.75 -26.04 -2.04
N GLU A 102 -0.48 -24.91 -1.40
CA GLU A 102 0.03 -24.82 -0.04
C GLU A 102 -1.10 -24.69 1.00
N PRO A 103 -0.90 -25.17 2.24
CA PRO A 103 -1.86 -24.95 3.31
C PRO A 103 -1.87 -23.48 3.76
N VAL A 104 -3.08 -22.93 3.93
CA VAL A 104 -3.31 -21.54 4.36
C VAL A 104 -2.95 -21.33 5.84
N GLY A 105 -3.22 -22.32 6.70
CA GLY A 105 -3.09 -22.23 8.15
C GLY A 105 -1.75 -21.66 8.66
N PRO A 106 -0.60 -22.19 8.22
CA PRO A 106 0.71 -21.66 8.64
C PRO A 106 0.95 -20.20 8.28
N LYS A 107 0.42 -19.71 7.14
CA LYS A 107 0.57 -18.29 6.75
C LYS A 107 -0.34 -17.39 7.58
N ILE A 108 -1.51 -17.88 7.98
CA ILE A 108 -2.44 -17.18 8.87
C ILE A 108 -1.87 -17.06 10.28
N GLU A 109 -1.27 -18.11 10.84
CA GLU A 109 -0.64 -18.03 12.16
C GLU A 109 0.54 -17.03 12.16
N LYS A 110 1.34 -16.98 11.10
CA LYS A 110 2.38 -15.94 10.94
C LYS A 110 1.84 -14.50 10.97
N LEU A 111 0.62 -14.26 10.48
CA LEU A 111 -0.01 -12.94 10.58
C LEU A 111 -0.35 -12.59 12.03
N VAL A 112 -0.88 -13.55 12.78
CA VAL A 112 -1.21 -13.37 14.19
C VAL A 112 0.05 -13.13 15.03
N GLU A 113 1.12 -13.89 14.78
CA GLU A 113 2.43 -13.68 15.40
C GLU A 113 3.02 -12.30 15.08
N ALA A 114 2.78 -11.78 13.87
CA ALA A 114 3.20 -10.44 13.46
C ALA A 114 2.40 -9.30 14.12
N GLY A 115 1.37 -9.63 14.92
CA GLY A 115 0.60 -8.67 15.72
C GLY A 115 -0.82 -8.41 15.22
N LEU A 116 -1.33 -9.19 14.24
CA LEU A 116 -2.72 -9.09 13.82
C LEU A 116 -3.66 -9.81 14.81
N SER A 117 -4.83 -9.22 15.04
CA SER A 117 -5.84 -9.84 15.91
C SER A 117 -6.34 -11.15 15.32
N ARG A 118 -6.16 -12.26 16.05
CA ARG A 118 -6.66 -13.61 15.69
C ARG A 118 -8.13 -13.56 15.25
N LYS A 119 -8.98 -12.89 16.05
CA LYS A 119 -10.41 -12.74 15.77
C LYS A 119 -10.69 -12.06 14.41
N LEU A 120 -9.91 -11.03 14.06
CA LEU A 120 -10.07 -10.34 12.77
C LEU A 120 -9.62 -11.23 11.62
N VAL A 121 -8.47 -11.89 11.77
CA VAL A 121 -7.90 -12.74 10.73
C VAL A 121 -8.80 -13.95 10.46
N GLU A 122 -9.31 -14.60 11.50
CA GLU A 122 -10.26 -15.72 11.38
C GLU A 122 -11.57 -15.28 10.72
N ARG A 123 -12.10 -14.11 11.09
CA ARG A 123 -13.30 -13.55 10.45
C ARG A 123 -13.09 -13.33 8.96
N PHE A 124 -12.01 -12.65 8.57
CA PHE A 124 -11.73 -12.38 7.17
C PHE A 124 -11.36 -13.63 6.38
N LEU A 125 -10.74 -14.63 7.03
CA LEU A 125 -10.49 -15.93 6.41
C LEU A 125 -11.82 -16.61 6.06
N LYS A 126 -12.77 -16.65 7.00
CA LYS A 126 -14.11 -17.21 6.76
C LYS A 126 -14.81 -16.47 5.62
N GLU A 127 -14.87 -15.14 5.68
CA GLU A 127 -15.46 -14.32 4.61
C GLU A 127 -14.83 -14.60 3.24
N THR A 128 -13.49 -14.71 3.17
CA THR A 128 -12.76 -14.98 1.93
C THR A 128 -13.03 -16.37 1.37
N LEU A 129 -13.27 -17.37 2.22
CA LEU A 129 -13.59 -18.73 1.78
C LEU A 129 -15.04 -18.86 1.31
N GLU A 130 -15.95 -18.05 1.87
CA GLU A 130 -17.38 -17.98 1.52
C GLU A 130 -17.67 -17.11 0.29
N GLU A 131 -16.79 -16.15 -0.03
CA GLU A 131 -16.82 -15.41 -1.30
C GLU A 131 -16.54 -16.39 -2.46
N GLU A 132 -17.59 -16.80 -3.19
CA GLU A 132 -17.44 -17.57 -4.43
C GLU A 132 -16.52 -16.84 -5.41
N PRO A 133 -15.69 -17.56 -6.19
CA PRO A 133 -14.92 -16.93 -7.25
C PRO A 133 -15.89 -16.35 -8.29
N CYS A 134 -15.93 -15.02 -8.38
CA CYS A 134 -16.59 -14.29 -9.46
C CYS A 134 -15.95 -14.61 -10.82
#